data_AF-A0A2S2QNG4-F1
#
_entry.id   AF-A0A2S2QNG4-F1
#
_cell.length_a   1.000
_cell.length_b   1.000
_cell.length_c   1.000
_cell.angle_alpha   90.00
_cell.angle_beta   90.00
_cell.angle_gamma   90.00
#
_symmetry.space_group_name_H-M   'P 1'
#
loop_
_entity.id
_entity.type
_entity.pdbx_description
1 polymer ?
#
loop_
_entity_poly.entity_id
_entity_poly.type
_entity_poly.pdbx_seq_one_letter_code
_entity_poly.pdbx_strand_id
1 'polypeptide(L)'
;MYNNGLFILLMTYVYIINYFIVAYSCVIFVNSKAKLLLEEPVEDDTELKEELDKIRNMVEVARSKLSKKARAVGLMKRKLDHIPDRAELAQYQRRFVELSNEVSARYRETKRHYALYNTLSDVQMYLNKELSLLSSILDAYPEAEKSPEAKEQFLRQLENIDISVKQTLDRVESKRNKEQSVKSNLNNQLSTCMSAHRQYLAAVKQLETEIQKNLQLQEQIDQLNKNE
;
A
#
# COMPACT_ATOMS: atom_id res chain seq x y z
N MET A 1 -76.05 54.46 89.08
CA MET A 1 -77.02 54.07 88.04
C MET A 1 -76.36 54.22 86.68
N TYR A 2 -76.20 53.07 86.02
CA TYR A 2 -76.02 52.84 84.59
C TYR A 2 -75.87 54.08 83.68
N ASN A 3 -74.63 54.41 83.27
CA ASN A 3 -74.36 55.06 81.98
C ASN A 3 -72.85 55.15 81.62
N ASN A 4 -71.95 54.97 82.60
CA ASN A 4 -70.50 55.00 82.31
C ASN A 4 -70.01 53.76 81.55
N GLY A 5 -70.64 52.59 81.72
CA GLY A 5 -70.26 51.37 80.99
C GLY A 5 -70.57 51.45 79.49
N LEU A 6 -71.73 52.03 79.12
CA LEU A 6 -72.13 52.20 77.72
C LEU A 6 -71.28 53.27 77.01
N PHE A 7 -70.90 54.33 77.73
CA PHE A 7 -70.00 55.37 77.23
C PHE A 7 -68.58 54.84 76.99
N ILE A 8 -68.06 54.01 77.91
CA ILE A 8 -66.76 53.34 77.73
C ILE A 8 -66.82 52.35 76.55
N LEU A 9 -67.89 51.56 76.43
CA LEU A 9 -68.09 50.65 75.29
C LEU A 9 -68.17 51.41 73.95
N LEU A 10 -68.94 52.49 73.87
CA LEU A 10 -69.01 53.34 72.68
C LEU A 10 -67.67 54.00 72.34
N MET A 11 -66.94 54.51 73.34
CA MET A 11 -65.62 55.09 73.14
C MET A 11 -64.59 54.05 72.68
N THR A 12 -64.59 52.84 73.24
CA THR A 12 -63.73 51.75 72.77
C THR A 12 -64.12 51.30 71.35
N TYR A 13 -65.41 51.27 71.02
CA TYR A 13 -65.90 50.90 69.70
C TYR A 13 -65.49 51.95 68.63
N VAL A 14 -65.61 53.24 68.94
CA VAL A 14 -65.14 54.33 68.06
C VAL A 14 -63.62 54.31 67.91
N TYR A 15 -62.88 53.97 68.96
CA TYR A 15 -61.42 53.85 68.91
C TYR A 15 -60.97 52.66 68.05
N ILE A 16 -61.62 51.50 68.20
CA ILE A 16 -61.35 50.30 67.40
C ILE A 16 -61.69 50.56 65.92
N ILE A 17 -62.82 51.21 65.63
CA ILE A 17 -63.20 51.55 64.26
C ILE A 17 -62.20 52.53 63.63
N ASN A 18 -61.80 53.60 64.34
CA ASN A 18 -60.79 54.51 63.81
C ASN A 18 -59.45 53.82 63.59
N TYR A 19 -59.04 52.94 64.50
CA TYR A 19 -57.83 52.15 64.34
C TYR A 19 -57.90 51.24 63.10
N PHE A 20 -59.04 50.57 62.88
CA PHE A 20 -59.25 49.74 61.69
C PHE A 20 -59.26 50.58 60.40
N ILE A 21 -59.92 51.75 60.39
CA ILE A 21 -59.95 52.63 59.21
C ILE A 21 -58.55 53.14 58.87
N VAL A 22 -57.79 53.62 59.86
CA VAL A 22 -56.41 54.09 59.65
C VAL A 22 -55.51 52.95 59.20
N ALA A 23 -55.62 51.77 59.81
CA ALA A 23 -54.87 50.58 59.39
C ALA A 23 -55.21 50.17 57.95
N TYR A 24 -56.49 50.15 57.57
CA TYR A 24 -56.93 49.79 56.23
C TYR A 24 -56.48 50.82 55.18
N SER A 25 -56.59 52.12 55.47
CA SER A 25 -56.08 53.18 54.61
C SER A 25 -54.56 53.13 54.46
N CYS A 26 -53.83 52.78 55.53
CA CYS A 26 -52.38 52.62 55.48
C CYS A 26 -51.97 51.40 54.65
N VAL A 27 -52.67 50.27 54.79
CA VAL A 27 -52.44 49.06 53.97
C VAL A 27 -52.76 49.29 52.50
N ILE A 28 -53.83 50.03 52.19
CA ILE A 28 -54.17 50.40 50.80
C ILE A 28 -53.10 51.34 50.23
N PHE A 29 -52.64 52.34 51.00
CA PHE A 29 -51.60 53.27 50.56
C PHE A 29 -50.25 52.57 50.36
N VAL A 30 -49.87 51.67 51.28
CA VAL A 30 -48.65 50.86 51.17
C VAL A 30 -48.74 49.91 49.98
N ASN A 31 -49.87 49.23 49.76
CA ASN A 31 -50.04 48.37 48.59
C ASN A 31 -50.09 49.16 47.28
N SER A 32 -50.72 50.34 47.25
CA SER A 32 -50.74 51.20 46.07
C SER A 32 -49.35 51.73 45.74
N LYS A 33 -48.57 52.10 46.76
CA LYS A 33 -47.20 52.58 46.60
C LYS A 33 -46.24 51.44 46.25
N ALA A 34 -46.44 50.24 46.80
CA ALA A 34 -45.73 49.02 46.42
C ALA A 34 -46.05 48.59 44.98
N LYS A 35 -47.31 48.77 44.54
CA LYS A 35 -47.73 48.50 43.16
C LYS A 35 -47.12 49.52 42.19
N LEU A 36 -47.03 50.80 42.58
CA LEU A 36 -46.35 51.83 41.80
C LEU A 36 -44.83 51.59 41.72
N LEU A 37 -44.20 51.11 42.80
CA LEU A 37 -42.77 50.75 42.85
C LEU A 37 -42.46 49.45 42.09
N LEU A 38 -43.44 48.55 41.90
CA LEU A 38 -43.31 47.34 41.07
C LEU A 38 -43.51 47.61 39.57
N GLU A 39 -43.99 48.80 39.20
CA GLU A 39 -44.16 49.26 37.81
C GLU A 39 -43.09 50.29 37.40
N GLU A 40 -41.98 50.40 38.12
CA GLU A 40 -40.78 51.07 37.59
C GLU A 40 -40.16 50.18 36.49
N PRO A 41 -39.81 50.73 35.32
CA PRO A 41 -39.15 49.96 34.27
C PRO A 41 -37.76 49.56 34.76
N VAL A 42 -37.54 48.25 34.94
CA VAL A 42 -36.21 47.68 35.18
C VAL A 42 -35.39 47.88 33.90
N GLU A 43 -34.62 48.96 33.85
CA GLU A 43 -33.82 49.39 32.70
C GLU A 43 -32.49 48.62 32.54
N ASP A 44 -32.26 47.55 33.30
CA ASP A 44 -30.96 46.82 33.33
C ASP A 44 -31.07 45.31 32.98
N ASP A 45 -32.29 44.78 32.83
CA ASP A 45 -32.53 43.35 32.56
C ASP A 45 -32.45 43.02 31.05
N THR A 46 -32.68 44.02 30.20
CA THR A 46 -32.62 43.90 28.74
C THR A 46 -31.19 43.88 28.25
N GLU A 47 -30.32 44.72 28.80
CA GLU A 47 -28.92 44.84 28.38
C GLU A 47 -28.12 43.58 28.76
N LEU A 48 -28.34 43.04 29.97
CA LEU A 48 -27.73 41.77 30.40
C LEU A 48 -28.17 40.55 29.57
N LYS A 49 -29.45 40.50 29.15
CA LYS A 49 -29.98 39.45 28.27
C LYS A 49 -29.38 39.53 26.88
N GLU A 50 -29.23 40.74 26.34
CA GLU A 50 -28.55 40.96 25.06
C GLU A 50 -27.07 40.55 25.11
N GLU A 51 -26.36 40.84 26.20
CA GLU A 51 -24.98 40.38 26.40
C GLU A 51 -24.87 38.85 26.50
N LEU A 52 -25.79 38.20 27.22
CA LEU A 52 -25.83 36.75 27.33
C LEU A 52 -26.10 36.10 25.97
N ASP A 53 -27.03 36.65 25.19
CA ASP A 53 -27.32 36.19 23.83
C ASP A 53 -26.13 36.43 22.88
N LYS A 54 -25.41 37.55 23.00
CA LYS A 54 -24.15 37.79 22.27
C LYS A 54 -23.11 36.73 22.60
N ILE A 55 -22.89 36.43 23.88
CA ILE A 55 -21.92 35.41 24.33
C ILE A 55 -22.35 34.02 23.85
N ARG A 56 -23.64 33.67 23.95
CA ARG A 56 -24.18 32.40 23.48
C ARG A 56 -23.96 32.22 21.98
N ASN A 57 -24.28 33.24 21.19
CA ASN A 57 -24.04 33.25 19.74
C ASN A 57 -22.53 33.12 19.43
N MET A 58 -21.66 33.81 20.17
CA MET A 58 -20.21 33.67 20.02
C MET A 58 -19.72 32.24 20.31
N VAL A 59 -20.25 31.61 21.36
CA VAL A 59 -19.94 30.22 21.72
C VAL A 59 -20.43 29.25 20.65
N GLU A 60 -21.63 29.44 20.09
CA GLU A 60 -22.15 28.60 19.01
C GLU A 60 -21.33 28.72 17.73
N VAL A 61 -20.94 29.95 17.36
CA VAL A 61 -20.04 30.21 16.23
C VAL A 61 -18.66 29.58 16.47
N ALA A 62 -18.12 29.70 17.69
CA ALA A 62 -16.84 29.08 18.05
C ALA A 62 -16.90 27.54 17.99
N ARG A 63 -17.98 26.93 18.51
CA ARG A 63 -18.25 25.48 18.42
C ARG A 63 -18.37 25.02 16.97
N SER A 64 -19.07 25.79 16.13
CA SER A 64 -19.19 25.50 14.69
C SER A 64 -17.82 25.55 13.99
N LYS A 65 -17.00 26.57 14.28
CA LYS A 65 -15.62 26.68 13.77
C LYS A 65 -14.74 25.51 14.23
N LEU A 66 -14.82 25.13 15.52
CA LEU A 66 -14.10 23.99 16.07
C LEU A 66 -14.51 22.67 15.39
N SER A 67 -15.81 22.44 15.20
CA SER A 67 -16.34 21.26 14.50
C SER A 67 -15.83 21.19 13.06
N LYS A 68 -15.81 22.31 12.32
CA LYS A 68 -15.23 22.38 10.97
C LYS A 68 -13.74 22.03 10.96
N LYS A 69 -12.96 22.56 11.91
CA LYS A 69 -11.53 22.24 12.05
C LYS A 69 -11.29 20.78 12.44
N ALA A 70 -12.07 20.23 13.36
CA ALA A 70 -11.99 18.82 13.76
C ALA A 70 -12.28 17.87 12.58
N ARG A 71 -13.30 18.19 11.77
CA ARG A 71 -13.60 17.46 10.53
C ARG A 71 -12.44 17.54 9.52
N ALA A 72 -11.85 18.73 9.35
CA ALA A 72 -10.71 18.93 8.47
C ALA A 72 -9.48 18.13 8.93
N VAL A 73 -9.16 18.15 10.23
CA VAL A 73 -8.06 17.35 10.81
C VAL A 73 -8.32 15.86 10.62
N GLY A 74 -9.55 15.39 10.87
CA GLY A 74 -9.92 13.99 10.64
C GLY A 74 -9.86 13.58 9.17
N LEU A 75 -10.08 14.50 8.22
CA LEU A 75 -9.87 14.25 6.81
C LEU A 75 -8.37 14.18 6.47
N MET A 76 -7.56 15.08 7.01
CA MET A 76 -6.11 15.08 6.77
C MET A 76 -5.43 13.84 7.35
N LYS A 77 -5.86 13.36 8.53
CA LYS A 77 -5.38 12.08 9.09
C LYS A 77 -5.69 10.91 8.18
N ARG A 78 -6.93 10.79 7.70
CA ARG A 78 -7.29 9.74 6.72
C ARG A 78 -6.46 9.80 5.44
N LYS A 79 -6.17 11.01 4.95
CA LYS A 79 -5.27 11.19 3.80
C LYS A 79 -3.84 10.75 4.09
N LEU A 80 -3.36 10.95 5.32
CA LEU A 80 -2.05 10.50 5.76
C LEU A 80 -2.00 8.99 5.94
N ASP A 81 -3.05 8.36 6.47
CA ASP A 81 -3.16 6.90 6.61
C ASP A 81 -3.19 6.18 5.25
N HIS A 82 -3.53 6.88 4.17
CA HIS A 82 -3.41 6.35 2.80
C HIS A 82 -1.98 6.40 2.25
N ILE A 83 -1.07 7.13 2.90
CA ILE A 83 0.34 7.19 2.52
C ILE A 83 1.05 6.05 3.27
N PRO A 84 1.66 5.10 2.56
CA PRO A 84 2.30 3.97 3.21
C PRO A 84 3.48 4.44 4.07
N ASP A 85 3.55 3.92 5.29
CA ASP A 85 4.64 4.19 6.21
C ASP A 85 5.93 3.49 5.78
N ARG A 86 7.08 3.92 6.32
CA ARG A 86 8.40 3.33 6.02
C ARG A 86 8.43 1.82 6.23
N ALA A 87 7.71 1.31 7.23
CA ALA A 87 7.61 -0.12 7.49
C ALA A 87 6.84 -0.86 6.39
N GLU A 88 5.73 -0.30 5.92
CA GLU A 88 4.94 -0.87 4.81
C GLU A 88 5.72 -0.85 3.50
N LEU A 89 6.44 0.24 3.22
CA LEU A 89 7.28 0.34 2.04
C LEU A 89 8.39 -0.72 2.04
N ALA A 90 9.03 -0.96 3.20
CA ALA A 90 10.03 -2.01 3.34
C ALA A 90 9.42 -3.41 3.11
N GLN A 91 8.18 -3.65 3.55
CA GLN A 91 7.46 -4.89 3.28
C GLN A 91 7.18 -5.07 1.79
N TYR A 92 6.71 -4.02 1.10
CA TYR A 92 6.49 -4.07 -0.35
C TYR A 92 7.78 -4.33 -1.13
N GLN A 93 8.88 -3.71 -0.73
CA GLN A 93 10.18 -3.93 -1.36
C GLN A 93 10.62 -5.40 -1.25
N ARG A 94 10.48 -6.03 -0.07
CA ARG A 94 10.77 -7.46 0.12
C ARG A 94 9.88 -8.33 -0.77
N ARG A 95 8.57 -8.06 -0.76
CA ARG A 95 7.60 -8.81 -1.56
C ARG A 95 7.84 -8.66 -3.07
N PHE A 96 8.32 -7.51 -3.52
CA PHE A 96 8.70 -7.27 -4.91
C PHE A 96 9.92 -8.10 -5.33
N VAL A 97 10.92 -8.20 -4.45
CA VAL A 97 12.11 -9.04 -4.70
C VAL A 97 11.72 -10.52 -4.73
N GLU A 98 10.87 -10.97 -3.81
CA GLU A 98 10.34 -12.35 -3.80
C GLU A 98 9.59 -12.66 -5.11
N LEU A 99 8.68 -11.78 -5.52
CA LEU A 99 7.93 -11.93 -6.76
C LEU A 99 8.85 -11.92 -7.99
N SER A 100 9.85 -11.04 -8.02
CA SER A 100 10.83 -10.98 -9.11
C SER A 100 11.62 -12.29 -9.22
N ASN A 101 12.00 -12.87 -8.08
CA ASN A 101 12.68 -14.17 -8.02
C ASN A 101 11.78 -15.31 -8.50
N GLU A 102 10.51 -15.32 -8.09
CA GLU A 102 9.53 -16.32 -8.51
C GLU A 102 9.27 -16.26 -10.03
N VAL A 103 9.02 -15.05 -10.57
CA VAL A 103 8.86 -14.83 -12.02
C VAL A 103 10.10 -15.30 -12.77
N SER A 104 11.30 -14.98 -12.27
CA SER A 104 12.56 -15.40 -12.88
C SER A 104 12.78 -16.92 -12.81
N ALA A 105 12.34 -17.58 -11.74
CA ALA A 105 12.37 -19.02 -11.61
C ALA A 105 11.41 -19.69 -12.60
N ARG A 106 10.17 -19.21 -12.68
CA ARG A 106 9.15 -19.71 -13.60
C ARG A 106 9.57 -19.52 -15.05
N TYR A 107 10.14 -18.37 -15.40
CA TYR A 107 10.69 -18.12 -16.73
C TYR A 107 11.79 -19.13 -17.11
N ARG A 108 12.72 -19.44 -16.19
CA ARG A 108 13.76 -20.46 -16.42
C ARG A 108 13.17 -21.85 -16.63
N GLU A 109 12.18 -22.22 -15.83
CA GLU A 109 11.46 -23.48 -15.96
C GLU A 109 10.75 -23.59 -17.31
N THR A 110 9.97 -22.57 -17.70
CA THR A 110 9.30 -22.50 -19.00
C THR A 110 10.30 -22.61 -20.15
N LYS A 111 11.43 -21.89 -20.09
CA LYS A 111 12.48 -21.97 -21.11
C LYS A 111 13.08 -23.38 -21.20
N ARG A 112 13.25 -24.08 -20.08
CA ARG A 112 13.70 -25.47 -20.04
C ARG A 112 12.68 -26.41 -20.69
N HIS A 113 11.39 -26.22 -20.43
CA HIS A 113 10.34 -27.02 -21.06
C HIS A 113 10.30 -26.82 -22.58
N TYR A 114 10.41 -25.57 -23.07
CA TYR A 114 10.50 -25.31 -24.51
C TYR A 114 11.74 -25.96 -25.14
N ALA A 115 12.90 -25.88 -24.47
CA ALA A 115 14.11 -26.54 -24.97
C ALA A 115 13.91 -28.06 -25.07
N LEU A 116 13.34 -28.70 -24.04
CA LEU A 116 13.03 -30.13 -24.05
C LEU A 116 12.04 -30.48 -25.16
N TYR A 117 10.96 -29.73 -25.29
CA TYR A 117 9.95 -29.93 -26.34
C TYR A 117 10.59 -29.88 -27.72
N ASN A 118 11.41 -28.86 -28.01
CA ASN A 118 12.09 -28.73 -29.29
C ASN A 118 13.02 -29.93 -29.55
N THR A 119 13.79 -30.37 -28.55
CA THR A 119 14.64 -31.56 -28.71
C THR A 119 13.83 -32.84 -28.98
N LEU A 120 12.69 -33.03 -28.31
CA LEU A 120 11.83 -34.19 -28.54
C LEU A 120 11.15 -34.13 -29.91
N SER A 121 10.75 -32.93 -30.34
CA SER A 121 10.18 -32.72 -31.68
C SER A 121 11.21 -33.03 -32.78
N ASP A 122 12.46 -32.61 -32.60
CA ASP A 122 13.55 -32.94 -33.53
C ASP A 122 13.77 -34.46 -33.57
N VAL A 123 13.85 -35.13 -32.42
CA VAL A 123 13.99 -36.59 -32.33
C VAL A 123 12.82 -37.29 -33.03
N GLN A 124 11.59 -36.87 -32.77
CA GLN A 124 10.40 -37.42 -33.41
C GLN A 124 10.46 -37.25 -34.94
N MET A 125 10.88 -36.08 -35.42
CA MET A 125 11.06 -35.83 -36.85
C MET A 125 12.09 -36.80 -37.47
N TYR A 126 13.24 -37.03 -36.82
CA TYR A 126 14.25 -37.96 -37.32
C TYR A 126 13.75 -39.41 -37.31
N LEU A 127 13.09 -39.85 -36.23
CA LEU A 127 12.48 -41.18 -36.17
C LEU A 127 11.44 -41.40 -37.27
N ASN A 128 10.60 -40.40 -37.54
CA ASN A 128 9.63 -40.50 -38.64
C ASN A 128 10.30 -40.61 -40.01
N LYS A 129 11.44 -39.93 -40.21
CA LYS A 129 12.23 -40.06 -41.46
C LYS A 129 12.83 -41.46 -41.59
N GLU A 130 13.37 -42.02 -40.50
CA GLU A 130 13.90 -43.38 -40.48
C GLU A 130 12.82 -44.42 -40.75
N LEU A 131 11.63 -44.27 -40.15
CA LEU A 131 10.49 -45.13 -40.42
C LEU A 131 10.03 -45.05 -41.88
N SER A 132 9.94 -43.84 -42.44
CA SER A 132 9.59 -43.65 -43.85
C SER A 132 10.62 -44.26 -44.79
N LEU A 133 11.90 -44.16 -44.44
CA LEU A 133 12.99 -44.77 -45.21
C LEU A 133 12.90 -46.30 -45.17
N LEU A 134 12.71 -46.87 -43.98
CA LEU A 134 12.58 -48.32 -43.81
C LEU A 134 11.34 -48.87 -44.52
N SER A 135 10.21 -48.15 -44.47
CA SER A 135 9.01 -48.50 -45.24
C SER A 135 9.31 -48.54 -46.73
N SER A 136 9.98 -47.52 -47.27
CA SER A 136 10.34 -47.48 -48.69
C SER A 136 11.27 -48.63 -49.11
N ILE A 137 12.19 -49.05 -48.24
CA ILE A 137 13.07 -50.19 -48.50
C ILE A 137 12.25 -51.49 -48.51
N LEU A 138 11.35 -51.66 -47.55
CA LEU A 138 10.49 -52.83 -47.44
C LEU A 138 9.56 -52.96 -48.67
N ASP A 139 8.98 -51.85 -49.11
CA ASP A 139 8.06 -51.81 -50.24
C ASP A 139 8.77 -52.07 -51.58
N ALA A 140 10.05 -51.71 -51.70
CA ALA A 140 10.86 -51.94 -52.91
C ALA A 140 11.41 -53.37 -53.01
N TYR A 141 11.51 -54.10 -51.89
CA TYR A 141 12.13 -55.43 -51.85
C TYR A 141 11.42 -56.50 -52.71
N PRO A 142 10.06 -56.62 -52.71
CA PRO A 142 9.37 -57.63 -53.50
C PRO A 142 9.58 -57.48 -55.01
N GLU A 143 9.76 -56.25 -55.52
CA GLU A 143 10.05 -56.01 -56.94
C GLU A 143 11.51 -56.30 -57.27
N ALA A 144 12.42 -56.03 -56.35
CA ALA A 144 13.84 -56.33 -56.50
C ALA A 144 14.13 -57.83 -56.61
N GLU A 145 13.29 -58.69 -56.02
CA GLU A 145 13.46 -60.14 -56.05
C GLU A 145 13.06 -60.77 -57.40
N LYS A 146 12.25 -60.09 -58.21
CA LYS A 146 11.65 -60.66 -59.43
C LYS A 146 12.64 -60.81 -60.59
N SER A 147 13.70 -60.02 -60.64
CA SER A 147 14.71 -60.12 -61.70
C SER A 147 16.12 -59.70 -61.23
N PRO A 148 17.19 -60.24 -61.86
CA PRO A 148 18.55 -59.84 -61.53
C PRO A 148 18.81 -58.35 -61.80
N GLU A 149 18.21 -57.76 -62.84
CA GLU A 149 18.33 -56.32 -63.14
C GLU A 149 17.62 -55.46 -62.08
N ALA A 150 16.43 -55.86 -61.62
CA ALA A 150 15.71 -55.17 -60.55
C ALA A 150 16.48 -55.23 -59.22
N LYS A 151 17.13 -56.37 -58.95
CA LYS A 151 18.02 -56.53 -57.80
C LYS A 151 19.22 -55.58 -57.86
N GLU A 152 19.85 -55.42 -59.03
CA GLU A 152 20.97 -54.47 -59.19
C GLU A 152 20.51 -53.02 -58.97
N GLN A 153 19.33 -52.65 -59.48
CA GLN A 153 18.76 -51.31 -59.26
C GLN A 153 18.46 -51.05 -57.77
N PHE A 154 17.91 -52.04 -57.06
CA PHE A 154 17.66 -51.94 -55.62
C PHE A 154 18.96 -51.77 -54.81
N LEU A 155 20.03 -52.49 -55.17
CA LEU A 155 21.35 -52.32 -54.54
C LEU A 155 21.89 -50.90 -54.74
N ARG A 156 21.75 -50.32 -55.95
CA ARG A 156 22.13 -48.91 -56.20
C ARG A 156 21.31 -47.93 -55.38
N GLN A 157 20.01 -48.20 -55.16
CA GLN A 157 19.17 -47.38 -54.28
C GLN A 157 19.64 -47.43 -52.83
N LEU A 158 19.99 -48.62 -52.31
CA LEU A 158 20.53 -48.76 -50.95
C LEU A 158 21.88 -48.03 -50.79
N GLU A 159 22.74 -48.08 -51.80
CA GLU A 159 24.01 -47.34 -51.80
C GLU A 159 23.77 -45.82 -51.77
N ASN A 160 22.82 -45.32 -52.56
CA ASN A 160 22.42 -43.90 -52.53
C ASN A 160 21.86 -43.48 -51.16
N ILE A 161 21.10 -44.36 -50.50
CA ILE A 161 20.57 -44.14 -49.16
C ILE A 161 21.73 -44.03 -48.15
N ASP A 162 22.69 -44.96 -48.17
CA ASP A 162 23.87 -44.92 -47.30
C ASP A 162 24.65 -43.61 -47.45
N ILE A 163 24.90 -43.18 -48.69
CA ILE A 163 25.55 -41.90 -48.98
C ILE A 163 24.76 -40.73 -48.40
N SER A 164 23.43 -40.71 -48.60
CA SER A 164 22.55 -39.63 -48.13
C SER A 164 22.49 -39.55 -46.60
N VAL A 165 22.51 -40.70 -45.92
CA VAL A 165 22.55 -40.79 -44.45
C VAL A 165 23.89 -40.27 -43.93
N LYS A 166 25.02 -40.67 -44.53
CA LYS A 166 26.36 -40.16 -44.17
C LYS A 166 26.46 -38.64 -44.33
N GLN A 167 25.99 -38.10 -45.46
CA GLN A 167 25.95 -36.65 -45.67
C GLN A 167 25.09 -35.92 -44.63
N THR A 168 23.96 -36.52 -44.23
CA THR A 168 23.10 -35.95 -43.19
C THR A 168 23.80 -35.95 -41.83
N LEU A 169 24.50 -37.04 -41.48
CA LEU A 169 25.29 -37.15 -40.26
C LEU A 169 26.38 -36.07 -40.21
N ASP A 170 27.20 -35.96 -41.25
CA ASP A 170 28.28 -34.96 -41.35
C ASP A 170 27.75 -33.54 -41.17
N ARG A 171 26.59 -33.24 -41.77
CA ARG A 171 25.95 -31.93 -41.65
C ARG A 171 25.50 -31.64 -40.22
N VAL A 172 24.91 -32.62 -39.54
CA VAL A 172 24.46 -32.48 -38.14
C VAL A 172 25.67 -32.34 -37.21
N GLU A 173 26.72 -33.14 -37.40
CA GLU A 173 27.95 -33.05 -36.62
C GLU A 173 28.65 -31.69 -36.79
N SER A 174 28.74 -31.19 -38.04
CA SER A 174 29.30 -29.87 -38.32
C SER A 174 28.53 -28.76 -37.60
N LYS A 175 27.19 -28.82 -37.62
CA LYS A 175 26.34 -27.87 -36.88
C LYS A 175 26.57 -27.97 -35.37
N ARG A 176 26.60 -29.19 -34.81
CA ARG A 176 26.87 -29.44 -33.39
C ARG A 176 28.23 -28.87 -32.97
N ASN A 177 29.28 -29.07 -33.78
CA ASN A 177 30.63 -28.59 -33.49
C ASN A 177 30.68 -27.06 -33.48
N LYS A 178 29.98 -26.39 -34.40
CA LYS A 178 29.85 -24.93 -34.41
C LYS A 178 29.15 -24.41 -33.16
N GLU A 179 28.01 -24.98 -32.80
CA GLU A 179 27.26 -24.61 -31.59
C GLU A 179 28.07 -24.86 -30.32
N GLN A 180 28.81 -25.96 -30.25
CA GLN A 180 29.69 -26.28 -29.13
C GLN A 180 30.83 -25.26 -28.97
N SER A 181 31.42 -24.81 -30.08
CA SER A 181 32.44 -23.75 -30.06
C SER A 181 31.88 -22.42 -29.55
N VAL A 182 30.70 -22.03 -30.04
CA VAL A 182 30.00 -20.81 -29.57
C VAL A 182 29.67 -20.90 -28.08
N LYS A 183 29.16 -22.05 -27.61
CA LYS A 183 28.89 -22.29 -26.19
C LYS A 183 30.14 -22.17 -25.33
N SER A 184 31.26 -22.74 -25.78
CA SER A 184 32.54 -22.66 -25.07
C SER A 184 33.02 -21.21 -24.97
N ASN A 185 32.92 -20.43 -26.06
CA ASN A 185 33.29 -19.02 -26.06
C ASN A 185 32.43 -18.21 -25.08
N LEU A 186 31.10 -18.34 -25.15
CA LEU A 186 30.19 -17.63 -24.24
C LEU A 186 30.41 -18.00 -22.77
N ASN A 187 30.71 -19.26 -22.47
CA ASN A 187 31.05 -19.68 -21.11
C ASN A 187 32.34 -19.03 -20.59
N ASN A 188 33.35 -18.88 -21.46
CA ASN A 188 34.59 -18.19 -21.11
C ASN A 188 34.35 -16.69 -20.84
N GLN A 189 33.54 -16.04 -21.67
CA GLN A 189 33.13 -14.65 -21.46
C GLN A 189 32.36 -14.48 -20.14
N LEU A 190 31.40 -15.36 -19.86
CA LEU A 190 30.65 -15.37 -18.61
C LEU A 190 31.57 -15.54 -17.40
N SER A 191 32.50 -16.50 -17.45
CA SER A 191 33.48 -16.73 -16.39
C SER A 191 34.34 -15.48 -16.11
N THR A 192 34.78 -14.81 -17.17
CA THR A 192 35.56 -13.57 -17.07
C THR A 192 34.75 -12.45 -16.42
N CYS A 193 33.51 -12.24 -16.88
CA CYS A 193 32.60 -11.24 -16.32
C CYS A 193 32.29 -11.51 -14.85
N MET A 194 32.04 -12.78 -14.49
CA MET A 194 31.82 -13.18 -13.09
C MET A 194 33.05 -12.91 -12.22
N SER A 195 34.25 -13.17 -12.72
CA SER A 195 35.49 -12.85 -12.00
C SER A 195 35.62 -11.34 -11.76
N ALA A 196 35.39 -10.52 -12.78
CA ALA A 196 35.40 -9.07 -12.65
C ALA A 196 34.34 -8.56 -11.65
N HIS A 197 33.13 -9.13 -11.69
CA HIS A 197 32.08 -8.79 -10.73
C HIS A 197 32.46 -9.14 -9.28
N ARG A 198 33.10 -10.30 -9.05
CA ARG A 198 33.62 -10.65 -7.72
C ARG A 198 34.67 -9.65 -7.23
N GLN A 199 35.58 -9.23 -8.11
CA GLN A 199 36.59 -8.22 -7.77
C GLN A 199 35.94 -6.87 -7.45
N TYR A 200 34.95 -6.44 -8.23
CA TYR A 200 34.19 -5.23 -7.96
C TYR A 200 33.51 -5.26 -6.59
N LEU A 201 32.79 -6.35 -6.26
CA LEU A 201 32.15 -6.49 -4.96
C LEU A 201 33.17 -6.48 -3.81
N ALA A 202 34.33 -7.11 -3.99
CA ALA A 202 35.41 -7.06 -3.01
C ALA A 202 35.94 -5.63 -2.80
N ALA A 203 36.14 -4.87 -3.88
CA ALA A 203 36.58 -3.48 -3.81
C ALA A 203 35.53 -2.57 -3.14
N VAL A 204 34.25 -2.75 -3.42
CA VAL A 204 33.16 -2.02 -2.76
C VAL A 204 33.17 -2.29 -1.25
N LYS A 205 33.29 -3.56 -0.83
CA LYS A 205 33.36 -3.91 0.58
C LYS A 205 34.58 -3.32 1.29
N GLN A 206 35.73 -3.27 0.60
CA GLN A 206 36.93 -2.61 1.11
C GLN A 206 36.69 -1.10 1.29
N LEU A 207 36.09 -0.45 0.29
CA LEU A 207 35.75 0.97 0.35
C LEU A 207 34.79 1.27 1.51
N GLU A 208 33.75 0.48 1.71
CA GLU A 208 32.82 0.62 2.83
C GLU A 208 33.55 0.54 4.18
N THR A 209 34.51 -0.37 4.31
CA THR A 209 35.32 -0.55 5.51
C THR A 209 36.21 0.68 5.77
N GLU A 210 36.87 1.21 4.74
CA GLU A 210 37.71 2.40 4.86
C GLU A 210 36.89 3.67 5.16
N ILE A 211 35.69 3.80 4.58
CA ILE A 211 34.75 4.89 4.92
C ILE A 211 34.38 4.81 6.40
N GLN A 212 34.03 3.64 6.92
CA GLN A 212 33.72 3.47 8.34
C GLN A 212 34.89 3.86 9.25
N LYS A 213 36.12 3.44 8.92
CA LYS A 213 37.32 3.85 9.67
C LYS A 213 37.53 5.36 9.63
N ASN A 214 37.35 5.98 8.46
CA ASN A 214 37.51 7.43 8.31
C ASN A 214 36.50 8.20 9.17
N LEU A 215 35.23 7.77 9.18
CA LEU A 215 34.20 8.35 10.05
C LEU A 215 34.56 8.21 11.53
N GLN A 216 35.07 7.05 11.97
CA GLN A 216 35.52 6.85 13.35
C GLN A 216 36.68 7.78 13.72
N LEU A 217 37.65 7.96 12.82
CA LEU A 217 38.77 8.88 13.05
C LEU A 217 38.30 10.33 13.11
N GLN A 218 37.35 10.73 12.27
CA GLN A 218 36.74 12.07 12.33
C GLN A 218 36.05 12.32 13.67
N GLU A 219 35.28 11.34 14.16
CA GLU A 219 34.66 11.42 15.50
C GLU A 219 35.71 11.57 16.62
N GLN A 220 36.83 10.85 16.53
CA GLN A 220 37.92 10.97 17.50
C GLN A 220 38.58 12.36 17.47
N ILE A 221 38.83 12.91 16.28
CA ILE A 221 39.36 14.27 16.12
C ILE A 221 38.40 15.30 16.71
N ASP A 222 37.10 15.18 16.41
CA ASP A 222 36.08 16.09 16.94
C ASP A 222 35.94 16.01 18.47
N GLN A 223 36.18 14.84 19.06
CA GLN A 223 36.22 14.68 20.52
C GLN A 223 37.47 15.31 21.14
N LEU A 224 38.64 15.17 20.51
CA LEU A 224 39.88 15.80 20.98
C LEU A 224 39.78 17.33 20.93
N ASN A 225 39.25 17.89 19.84
CA ASN A 225 39.06 19.33 19.68
C ASN A 225 38.03 19.94 20.65
N LYS A 226 37.16 19.13 21.28
CA LYS A 226 36.23 19.58 22.33
C LYS A 226 36.85 19.55 23.74
N ASN A 227 37.98 18.87 23.91
CA ASN A 227 38.66 18.70 25.19
C ASN A 227 39.85 19.66 25.37
N GLU A 228 40.20 20.45 24.34
CA GLU A 228 41.11 21.61 24.40
C GLU A 228 40.31 22.91 24.62
#